data_AF-A0A8T5EUQ3-F1
#
_entry.id   AF-A0A8T5EUQ3-F1
#
_cell.length_a   1.000
_cell.length_b   1.000
_cell.length_c   1.000
_cell.angle_alpha   90.00
_cell.angle_beta   90.00
_cell.angle_gamma   90.00
#
_symmetry.space_group_name_H-M   'P 1'
#
loop_
_entity.id
_entity.type
_entity.pdbx_description
1 polymer ?
#
loop_
_entity_poly.entity_id
_entity_poly.type
_entity_poly.pdbx_seq_one_letter_code
_entity_poly.pdbx_strand_id
1 'polypeptide(L)' 'MATFQAYCMKCKNKVIVKSPRKIVMSNGRTRVSGLCSRENCDGKLSKIIS' A
#
# COMPACT_ATOMS: atom_id res chain seq x y z
N MET A 1 7.62 -13.77 -4.05
CA MET A 1 6.80 -12.56 -4.30
C MET A 1 6.97 -11.61 -3.12
N ALA A 2 7.37 -10.36 -3.33
CA ALA A 2 7.56 -9.41 -2.23
C ALA A 2 6.19 -8.96 -1.67
N THR A 3 5.90 -9.28 -0.41
CA THR A 3 4.68 -8.85 0.29
C THR A 3 4.91 -7.51 0.97
N PHE A 4 4.24 -6.46 0.49
CA PHE A 4 4.28 -5.15 1.14
C PHE A 4 3.17 -5.05 2.19
N GLN A 5 3.51 -4.57 3.39
CA GLN A 5 2.54 -4.23 4.42
C GLN A 5 2.43 -2.72 4.56
N ALA A 6 1.20 -2.20 4.58
CA ALA A 6 0.89 -0.79 4.78
C ALA A 6 -0.28 -0.63 5.76
N TYR A 7 -0.38 0.54 6.39
CA TYR A 7 -1.48 0.85 7.28
C TYR A 7 -2.71 1.26 6.47
N CYS A 8 -3.83 0.56 6.68
CA CYS A 8 -5.11 0.93 6.10
C CYS A 8 -5.85 1.88 7.03
N MET A 9 -6.16 3.10 6.58
CA MET A 9 -6.92 4.05 7.40
C MET A 9 -8.38 3.61 7.62
N LYS A 10 -8.97 2.83 6.71
CA LYS A 10 -10.32 2.26 6.87
C LYS A 10 -10.34 1.13 7.91
N CYS A 11 -9.40 0.19 7.82
CA CYS A 11 -9.32 -0.93 8.78
C CYS A 11 -8.63 -0.56 10.09
N LYS A 12 -7.99 0.61 10.16
CA LYS A 12 -7.13 1.08 11.26
C LYS A 12 -6.07 0.05 11.68
N ASN A 13 -5.58 -0.73 10.73
CA ASN A 13 -4.66 -1.85 10.95
C ASN A 13 -3.59 -1.91 9.85
N LYS A 14 -2.44 -2.52 10.18
CA LYS A 14 -1.43 -2.88 9.17
C LYS A 14 -1.90 -4.14 8.46
N VAL A 15 -2.00 -4.06 7.14
CA VAL A 15 -2.52 -5.13 6.28
C VAL A 15 -1.60 -5.29 5.08
N ILE A 16 -1.75 -6.41 4.38
CA ILE A 16 -1.01 -6.67 3.16
C ILE A 16 -1.58 -5.79 2.05
N VAL A 17 -0.68 -5.26 1.21
CA VAL A 17 -1.04 -4.52 0.01
C VAL A 17 -1.32 -5.53 -1.10
N LYS A 18 -2.59 -5.61 -1.52
CA LYS A 18 -3.03 -6.35 -2.70
C LYS A 18 -2.72 -5.52 -3.95
N SER A 19 -2.26 -6.20 -5.02
CA SER A 19 -1.85 -5.57 -6.28
C SER A 19 -0.86 -4.41 -6.10
N PRO A 20 0.29 -4.64 -5.43
CA PRO A 20 1.27 -3.59 -5.16
C PRO A 20 1.89 -3.08 -6.47
N ARG A 21 1.86 -1.77 -6.67
CA ARG A 21 2.50 -1.05 -7.78
C ARG A 21 3.53 -0.09 -7.22
N LYS A 22 4.77 -0.18 -7.73
CA LYS A 22 5.80 0.80 -7.41
C LYS A 22 5.61 2.03 -8.28
N ILE A 23 5.66 3.20 -7.67
CA ILE A 23 5.54 4.49 -8.32
C ILE A 23 6.69 5.34 -7.81
N VAL A 24 7.51 5.84 -8.73
CA VAL A 24 8.53 6.85 -8.42
C VAL A 24 7.82 8.21 -8.41
N MET A 25 7.88 8.89 -7.28
CA MET A 25 7.30 10.21 -7.11
C MET A 25 8.21 11.28 -7.73
N SER A 26 7.66 12.47 -8.01
CA SER A 26 8.41 13.60 -8.59
C SER A 26 9.56 14.09 -7.73
N ASN A 27 9.53 13.82 -6.42
CA ASN A 27 10.62 14.12 -5.48
C ASN A 27 11.69 13.00 -5.39
N GLY A 28 11.69 12.06 -6.33
CA GLY A 28 12.63 10.93 -6.37
C GLY A 28 12.33 9.78 -5.42
N ARG A 29 11.37 9.94 -4.49
CA ARG A 29 11.02 8.88 -3.53
C ARG A 29 10.21 7.78 -4.20
N THR A 30 10.49 6.53 -3.85
CA THR A 30 9.71 5.39 -4.34
C THR A 30 8.59 5.05 -3.36
N ARG A 31 7.36 4.98 -3.87
CA ARG A 31 6.15 4.58 -3.15
C ARG A 31 5.58 3.29 -3.71
N VAL A 32 5.13 2.40 -2.84
CA VAL A 32 4.26 1.29 -3.18
C VAL A 32 2.81 1.73 -2.96
N SER A 33 2.01 1.66 -4.02
CA SER A 33 0.58 1.90 -4.01
C SER A 33 -0.16 0.60 -4.25
N GLY A 34 -1.31 0.37 -3.62
CA GLY A 34 -2.15 -0.78 -3.92
C GLY A 34 -3.48 -0.73 -3.17
N LEU A 35 -4.10 -1.88 -3.00
CA LEU A 35 -5.39 -2.03 -2.34
C LEU A 35 -5.25 -2.79 -1.01
N CYS A 36 -6.19 -2.58 -0.11
CA CYS A 36 -6.31 -3.34 1.11
C CYS A 36 -6.59 -4.81 0.80
N SER A 37 -5.92 -5.72 1.51
CA SER A 37 -6.19 -7.15 1.40
C SER A 37 -7.40 -7.64 2.19
N ARG A 38 -8.01 -6.80 3.05
CA ARG A 38 -9.18 -7.18 3.83
C ARG A 38 -10.44 -7.23 2.98
N GLU A 39 -11.27 -8.22 3.23
CA GLU A 39 -12.60 -8.32 2.65
C GLU A 39 -13.46 -7.14 3.12
N ASN A 40 -14.30 -6.63 2.22
CA ASN A 40 -15.12 -5.41 2.41
C ASN A 40 -14.32 -4.13 2.69
N CYS A 41 -13.07 -4.04 2.23
CA CYS A 41 -12.28 -2.82 2.33
C CYS A 41 -11.64 -2.41 1.00
N ASP A 42 -12.22 -1.40 0.36
CA ASP A 42 -11.65 -0.75 -0.84
C ASP A 42 -10.63 0.33 -0.48
N GLY A 43 -9.94 0.16 0.65
CA GLY A 43 -8.94 1.11 1.13
C GLY A 43 -7.74 1.14 0.18
N LYS A 44 -7.44 2.31 -0.40
CA LYS A 44 -6.19 2.52 -1.13
C LYS A 44 -5.05 2.62 -0.14
N LEU A 45 -4.01 1.81 -0.35
CA LEU A 45 -2.82 1.78 0.47
C LEU A 45 -1.68 2.46 -0.26
N SER A 46 -0.92 3.26 0.48
CA SER A 46 0.32 3.87 0.00
C SER A 46 1.38 3.82 1.08
N LYS A 47 2.54 3.26 0.76
CA LYS A 47 3.71 3.21 1.65
C LYS A 47 4.94 3.65 0.89
N ILE A 48 5.68 4.60 1.44
CA ILE A 48 6.98 5.00 0.91
C ILE A 48 8.01 3.95 1.35
N ILE A 49 8.86 3.50 0.42
CA ILE A 49 9.90 2.50 0.66
C ILE A 49 11.32 3.06 0.52
N SER A 50 11.45 4.38 0.31
CA SER A 50 12.71 5.11 0.12
C SER A 50 12.72 6.47 0.83
#